data_AF-A0A8T3N4F2-F1
#
_entry.id   AF-A0A8T3N4F2-F1
#
_cell.length_a   1.000
_cell.length_b   1.000
_cell.length_c   1.000
_cell.angle_alpha   90.00
_cell.angle_beta   90.00
_cell.angle_gamma   90.00
#
_symmetry.space_group_name_H-M   'P 1'
#
loop_
_entity.id
_entity.type
_entity.pdbx_description
1 polymer ?
#
loop_
_entity_poly.entity_id
_entity_poly.type
_entity_poly.pdbx_seq_one_letter_code
_entity_poly.pdbx_strand_id
1 'polypeptide(L)'
;MDLLEHLAPVSAAYASLPVANAFNWQDATELGDGEWYLVAFRSVRRAGADEERLTLFDELAHQEAATSPGFVHYFKGPAATDGSCLSFCLWQTRADARAAAGRPDHVRAVSLIDEMYESYTLEFLRVTRDAGGPLVFESYDRAPVHGVLVDPGHVGLDVPHPILPVRPAIAF
;
A
#
# COMPACT_ATOMS: atom_id res chain seq x y z
N MET A 1 -18.89 8.63 3.13
CA MET A 1 -18.92 8.90 1.68
C MET A 1 -17.51 8.61 1.21
N ASP A 2 -17.33 7.67 0.29
CA ASP A 2 -16.02 7.33 -0.23
C ASP A 2 -15.54 8.50 -1.10
N LEU A 3 -14.46 9.17 -0.69
CA LEU A 3 -13.95 10.38 -1.36
C LEU A 3 -13.35 10.07 -2.73
N LEU A 4 -13.11 8.80 -3.04
CA LEU A 4 -12.43 8.34 -4.25
C LEU A 4 -13.30 7.35 -5.04
N GLU A 5 -14.62 7.51 -5.00
CA GLU A 5 -15.57 6.59 -5.67
C GLU A 5 -15.37 6.42 -7.19
N HIS A 6 -14.76 7.42 -7.84
CA HIS A 6 -14.48 7.41 -9.29
C HIS A 6 -13.04 7.05 -9.63
N LEU A 7 -12.24 6.67 -8.63
CA LEU A 7 -10.87 6.26 -8.86
C LEU A 7 -10.85 4.90 -9.57
N ALA A 8 -10.18 4.86 -10.72
CA ALA A 8 -10.13 3.72 -11.61
C ALA A 8 -8.74 3.55 -12.22
N PRO A 9 -8.33 2.30 -12.53
CA PRO A 9 -7.15 2.02 -13.33
C PRO A 9 -7.18 2.74 -14.68
N VAL A 10 -6.06 3.34 -15.11
CA VAL A 10 -5.96 3.98 -16.43
C VAL A 10 -5.69 2.98 -17.56
N SER A 11 -5.31 1.74 -17.23
CA SER A 11 -5.07 0.67 -18.18
C SER A 11 -5.14 -0.71 -17.53
N ALA A 12 -5.19 -1.77 -18.35
CA ALA A 12 -5.09 -3.15 -17.87
C ALA A 12 -3.72 -3.48 -17.22
N ALA A 13 -2.69 -2.66 -17.46
CA ALA A 13 -1.35 -2.86 -16.90
C ALA A 13 -1.16 -2.25 -15.50
N TYR A 14 -2.22 -1.71 -14.89
CA TYR A 14 -2.15 -0.93 -13.65
C TYR A 14 -1.41 -1.63 -12.51
N ALA A 15 -1.55 -2.97 -12.39
CA ALA A 15 -0.89 -3.75 -11.36
C ALA A 15 0.65 -3.75 -11.46
N SER A 16 1.19 -3.43 -12.64
CA SER A 16 2.63 -3.31 -12.91
C SER A 16 3.14 -1.86 -12.94
N LEU A 17 2.25 -0.87 -12.97
CA LEU A 17 2.62 0.55 -13.02
C LEU A 17 2.87 1.10 -11.60
N PRO A 18 3.75 2.10 -11.45
CA PRO A 18 3.82 2.89 -10.21
C PRO A 18 2.42 3.39 -9.82
N VAL A 19 2.06 3.34 -8.53
CA VAL A 19 0.70 3.70 -8.08
C VAL A 19 0.28 5.09 -8.59
N ALA A 20 1.21 6.05 -8.59
CA ALA A 20 1.01 7.41 -9.12
C ALA A 20 0.56 7.48 -10.59
N ASN A 21 0.91 6.47 -11.39
CA ASN A 21 0.64 6.41 -12.83
C ASN A 21 -0.42 5.34 -13.17
N ALA A 22 -0.83 4.53 -12.19
CA ALA A 22 -1.73 3.40 -12.39
C ALA A 22 -3.21 3.81 -12.40
N PHE A 23 -3.54 4.97 -11.81
CA PHE A 23 -4.92 5.44 -11.61
C PHE A 23 -5.10 6.88 -12.07
N ASN A 24 -6.36 7.27 -12.31
CA ASN A 24 -6.79 8.60 -12.69
C ASN A 24 -6.79 9.59 -11.49
N TRP A 25 -5.66 9.71 -10.77
CA TRP A 25 -5.52 10.55 -9.58
C TRP A 25 -5.83 12.04 -9.79
N GLN A 26 -5.78 12.53 -11.03
CA GLN A 26 -6.20 13.89 -11.36
C GLN A 26 -7.69 14.14 -11.10
N ASP A 27 -8.51 13.09 -11.09
CA ASP A 27 -9.96 13.16 -10.83
C ASP A 27 -10.28 13.09 -9.33
N ALA A 28 -9.28 12.84 -8.47
CA ALA A 28 -9.41 12.72 -7.02
C ALA A 28 -9.48 14.08 -6.29
N THR A 29 -10.29 15.02 -6.78
CA THR A 29 -10.36 16.39 -6.25
C THR A 29 -10.94 16.48 -4.84
N GLU A 30 -11.84 15.57 -4.48
CA GLU A 30 -12.50 15.51 -3.17
C GLU A 30 -11.54 15.19 -2.01
N LEU A 31 -10.34 14.67 -2.31
CA LEU A 31 -9.32 14.41 -1.30
C LEU A 31 -8.78 15.71 -0.68
N GLY A 32 -8.85 16.83 -1.41
CA GLY A 32 -8.36 18.14 -0.95
C GLY A 32 -6.83 18.22 -0.84
N ASP A 33 -6.35 19.26 -0.14
CA ASP A 33 -4.94 19.45 0.20
C ASP A 33 -4.59 18.74 1.51
N GLY A 34 -3.39 18.15 1.61
CA GLY A 34 -2.98 17.41 2.79
C GLY A 34 -1.91 16.35 2.54
N GLU A 35 -1.71 15.49 3.54
CA GLU A 35 -0.83 14.33 3.51
C GLU A 35 -1.61 13.08 3.93
N TRP A 36 -1.34 11.97 3.25
CA TRP A 36 -1.93 10.65 3.50
C TRP A 36 -0.88 9.56 3.44
N TYR A 37 -1.21 8.43 4.06
CA TYR A 37 -0.42 7.21 4.04
C TYR A 37 -1.09 6.15 3.18
N LEU A 38 -0.42 5.72 2.11
CA LEU A 38 -0.91 4.68 1.22
C LEU A 38 -0.12 3.39 1.43
N VAL A 39 -0.83 2.28 1.57
CA VAL A 39 -0.27 0.92 1.59
C VAL A 39 -0.74 0.19 0.35
N ALA A 40 0.17 -0.10 -0.57
CA ALA A 40 -0.10 -0.88 -1.77
C ALA A 40 0.38 -2.31 -1.60
N PHE A 41 -0.52 -3.27 -1.84
CA PHE A 41 -0.24 -4.70 -1.86
C PHE A 41 -0.24 -5.16 -3.32
N ARG A 42 0.96 -5.42 -3.85
CA ARG A 42 1.11 -6.07 -5.15
C ARG A 42 1.30 -7.55 -4.93
N SER A 43 0.64 -8.35 -5.73
CA SER A 43 0.70 -9.80 -5.57
C SER A 43 0.56 -10.54 -6.89
N VAL A 44 1.02 -11.78 -6.90
CA VAL A 44 0.71 -12.78 -7.91
C VAL A 44 0.03 -13.92 -7.20
N ARG A 45 -1.21 -14.22 -7.59
CA ARG A 45 -1.99 -15.33 -7.01
C ARG A 45 -1.40 -16.67 -7.45
N ARG A 46 -1.43 -17.66 -6.56
CA ARG A 46 -1.04 -19.03 -6.94
C ARG A 46 -2.04 -19.63 -7.91
N ALA A 47 -1.55 -20.52 -8.77
CA ALA A 47 -2.41 -21.40 -9.53
C ALA A 47 -3.27 -22.25 -8.58
N GLY A 48 -4.60 -22.17 -8.74
CA GLY A 48 -5.55 -22.89 -7.89
C GLY A 48 -5.83 -22.24 -6.53
N ALA A 49 -5.47 -20.96 -6.33
CA ALA A 49 -5.89 -20.21 -5.15
C ALA A 49 -7.43 -20.23 -5.01
N ASP A 50 -7.90 -20.32 -3.76
CA ASP A 50 -9.32 -20.30 -3.45
C ASP A 50 -9.86 -18.87 -3.55
N GLU A 51 -10.44 -18.55 -4.71
CA GLU A 51 -10.96 -17.24 -5.06
C GLU A 51 -12.14 -16.79 -4.18
N GLU A 52 -13.00 -17.73 -3.78
CA GLU A 52 -14.13 -17.43 -2.91
C GLU A 52 -13.63 -17.05 -1.52
N ARG A 53 -12.67 -17.82 -0.99
CA ARG A 53 -12.05 -17.54 0.30
C ARG A 53 -11.25 -16.24 0.29
N LEU A 54 -10.49 -15.96 -0.78
CA LEU A 54 -9.82 -14.67 -0.95
C LEU A 54 -10.81 -13.51 -0.94
N THR A 55 -11.91 -13.64 -1.69
CA THR A 55 -12.94 -12.61 -1.78
C THR A 55 -13.58 -12.35 -0.42
N LEU A 56 -13.96 -13.40 0.30
CA LEU A 56 -14.59 -13.30 1.61
C LEU A 56 -13.68 -12.60 2.65
N PHE A 57 -12.43 -13.03 2.76
CA PHE A 57 -11.53 -12.48 3.78
C PHE A 57 -11.09 -11.06 3.45
N ASP A 58 -10.93 -10.74 2.17
CA ASP A 58 -10.69 -9.37 1.72
C ASP A 58 -11.87 -8.45 2.05
N GLU A 59 -13.12 -8.89 1.82
CA GLU A 59 -14.32 -8.13 2.15
C GLU A 59 -14.45 -7.88 3.65
N LEU A 60 -14.18 -8.90 4.48
CA LEU A 60 -14.19 -8.76 5.94
C LEU A 60 -13.12 -7.77 6.41
N ALA A 61 -11.89 -7.90 5.91
CA ALA A 61 -10.80 -6.98 6.24
C ALA A 61 -11.08 -5.54 5.77
N HIS A 62 -11.72 -5.38 4.61
CA HIS A 62 -12.14 -4.08 4.10
C HIS A 62 -13.23 -3.46 4.97
N GLN A 63 -14.29 -4.20 5.31
CA GLN A 63 -15.35 -3.70 6.20
C GLN A 63 -14.78 -3.28 7.56
N GLU A 64 -13.85 -4.05 8.09
CA GLU A 64 -13.15 -3.71 9.32
C GLU A 64 -12.29 -2.44 9.17
N ALA A 65 -11.55 -2.28 8.07
CA ALA A 65 -10.79 -1.08 7.76
C ALA A 65 -11.71 0.14 7.59
N ALA A 66 -12.83 0.01 6.88
CA ALA A 66 -13.78 1.08 6.61
C ALA A 66 -14.45 1.65 7.87
N THR A 67 -14.48 0.88 8.95
CA THR A 67 -14.97 1.32 10.27
C THR A 67 -13.86 1.81 11.20
N SER A 68 -12.60 1.76 10.77
CA SER A 68 -11.45 2.18 11.57
C SER A 68 -11.20 3.69 11.46
N PRO A 69 -10.75 4.36 12.53
CA PRO A 69 -10.31 5.75 12.46
C PRO A 69 -9.26 5.96 11.37
N GLY A 70 -9.31 7.12 10.71
CA GLY A 70 -8.33 7.50 9.71
C GLY A 70 -8.42 6.75 8.38
N PHE A 71 -9.37 5.83 8.18
CA PHE A 71 -9.61 5.22 6.87
C PHE A 71 -10.08 6.27 5.86
N VAL A 72 -9.49 6.28 4.66
CA VAL A 72 -9.85 7.20 3.58
C VAL A 72 -10.48 6.44 2.42
N HIS A 73 -9.79 5.42 1.90
CA HIS A 73 -10.25 4.68 0.73
C HIS A 73 -9.60 3.29 0.65
N TYR A 74 -10.29 2.36 -0.03
CA TYR A 74 -9.77 1.06 -0.40
C TYR A 74 -10.04 0.80 -1.88
N PHE A 75 -9.00 0.40 -2.61
CA PHE A 75 -9.12 -0.10 -3.96
C PHE A 75 -8.79 -1.60 -4.00
N LYS A 76 -9.75 -2.40 -4.46
CA LYS A 76 -9.59 -3.83 -4.75
C LYS A 76 -9.41 -4.03 -6.25
N GLY A 77 -8.18 -4.25 -6.69
CA GLY A 77 -7.92 -4.58 -8.09
C GLY A 77 -8.38 -5.99 -8.45
N PRO A 78 -8.93 -6.21 -9.66
CA PRO A 78 -9.12 -7.56 -10.18
C PRO A 78 -7.76 -8.23 -10.43
N ALA A 79 -7.70 -9.56 -10.36
CA ALA A 79 -6.51 -10.26 -10.87
C ALA A 79 -6.44 -10.13 -12.39
N ALA A 80 -5.27 -9.77 -12.91
CA ALA A 80 -4.96 -9.84 -14.32
C ALA A 80 -4.84 -11.30 -14.79
N THR A 81 -4.77 -11.50 -16.11
CA THR A 81 -4.73 -12.85 -16.71
C THR A 81 -3.52 -13.67 -16.27
N ASP A 82 -2.42 -13.02 -15.92
CA ASP A 82 -1.20 -13.64 -15.38
C ASP A 82 -1.24 -13.86 -13.86
N GLY A 83 -2.39 -13.60 -13.21
CA GLY A 83 -2.57 -13.68 -11.77
C GLY A 83 -2.04 -12.48 -10.99
N SER A 84 -1.43 -11.48 -11.66
CA SER A 84 -0.97 -10.27 -11.00
C SER A 84 -2.13 -9.40 -10.52
N CYS A 85 -1.97 -8.76 -9.37
CA CYS A 85 -2.98 -7.94 -8.75
C CYS A 85 -2.33 -6.79 -7.98
N LEU A 86 -3.04 -5.67 -7.91
CA LEU A 86 -2.74 -4.54 -7.04
C LEU A 86 -4.01 -4.15 -6.28
N SER A 87 -3.94 -4.18 -4.95
CA SER A 87 -4.89 -3.51 -4.07
C SER A 87 -4.16 -2.47 -3.22
N PHE A 88 -4.85 -1.45 -2.74
CA PHE A 88 -4.26 -0.51 -1.80
C PHE A 88 -5.29 0.11 -0.87
N CYS A 89 -4.83 0.52 0.31
CA CYS A 89 -5.59 1.35 1.24
C CYS A 89 -4.94 2.72 1.38
N LEU A 90 -5.76 3.76 1.47
CA LEU A 90 -5.35 5.11 1.81
C LEU A 90 -5.84 5.46 3.22
N TRP A 91 -4.95 6.04 4.01
CA TRP A 91 -5.16 6.38 5.41
C TRP A 91 -4.73 7.82 5.70
N GLN A 92 -5.34 8.44 6.71
CA GLN A 92 -4.88 9.75 7.20
C GLN A 92 -3.44 9.65 7.74
N THR A 93 -3.12 8.60 8.49
CA THR A 93 -1.77 8.42 9.04
C THR A 93 -1.31 6.95 9.01
N ARG A 94 0.02 6.76 9.11
CA ARG A 94 0.62 5.42 9.32
C ARG A 94 0.15 4.77 10.64
N ALA A 95 -0.12 5.57 11.68
CA ALA A 95 -0.59 5.05 12.96
C ALA A 95 -2.00 4.44 12.83
N ASP A 96 -2.88 5.09 12.08
CA ASP A 96 -4.23 4.58 11.80
C ASP A 96 -4.19 3.27 11.03
N ALA A 97 -3.37 3.22 9.96
CA ALA A 97 -3.18 2.01 9.16
C ALA A 97 -2.68 0.83 10.01
N ARG A 98 -1.71 1.07 10.90
CA ARG A 98 -1.18 0.07 11.83
C ARG A 98 -2.22 -0.43 12.82
N ALA A 99 -3.00 0.48 13.39
CA ALA A 99 -4.06 0.13 14.32
C ALA A 99 -5.11 -0.75 13.65
N ALA A 100 -5.54 -0.40 12.43
CA ALA A 100 -6.50 -1.19 11.66
C ALA A 100 -5.94 -2.56 11.25
N ALA A 101 -4.66 -2.62 10.86
CA ALA A 101 -4.01 -3.86 10.48
C ALA A 101 -3.90 -4.89 11.61
N GLY A 102 -3.86 -4.44 12.87
CA GLY A 102 -3.84 -5.30 14.04
C GLY A 102 -5.20 -5.90 14.41
N ARG A 103 -6.27 -5.53 13.71
CA ARG A 103 -7.62 -5.97 14.03
C ARG A 103 -7.93 -7.40 13.51
N PRO A 104 -8.89 -8.13 14.10
CA PRO A 104 -9.06 -9.57 13.88
C PRO A 104 -9.30 -10.01 12.42
N ASP A 105 -10.12 -9.28 11.66
CA ASP A 105 -10.40 -9.63 10.26
C ASP A 105 -9.18 -9.37 9.38
N HIS A 106 -8.45 -8.29 9.64
CA HIS A 106 -7.22 -8.00 8.92
C HIS A 106 -6.14 -9.05 9.19
N VAL A 107 -5.94 -9.46 10.45
CA VAL A 107 -5.01 -10.53 10.84
C VAL A 107 -5.39 -11.85 10.17
N ARG A 108 -6.69 -12.16 10.11
CA ARG A 108 -7.21 -13.35 9.41
C ARG A 108 -6.91 -13.32 7.91
N ALA A 109 -7.15 -12.21 7.23
CA ALA A 109 -6.83 -12.07 5.81
C ALA A 109 -5.31 -12.22 5.55
N VAL A 110 -4.47 -11.60 6.38
CA VAL A 110 -3.01 -11.70 6.31
C VAL A 110 -2.52 -13.15 6.47
N SER A 111 -3.17 -13.95 7.32
CA SER A 111 -2.80 -15.36 7.52
C SER A 111 -2.94 -16.24 6.28
N LEU A 112 -3.72 -15.80 5.28
CA LEU A 112 -3.91 -16.53 4.03
C LEU A 112 -2.78 -16.29 3.02
N ILE A 113 -1.89 -15.32 3.27
CA ILE A 113 -0.98 -14.84 2.22
C ILE A 113 -0.03 -15.94 1.73
N ASP A 114 0.53 -16.71 2.66
CA ASP A 114 1.41 -17.83 2.36
C ASP A 114 0.70 -19.02 1.69
N GLU A 115 -0.63 -19.08 1.74
CA GLU A 115 -1.43 -20.11 1.07
C GLU A 115 -1.81 -19.67 -0.34
N MET A 116 -2.22 -18.40 -0.49
CA MET A 116 -2.94 -17.90 -1.67
C MET A 116 -2.07 -17.20 -2.70
N TYR A 117 -0.91 -16.66 -2.31
CA TYR A 117 -0.04 -15.89 -3.20
C TYR A 117 1.28 -16.60 -3.49
N GLU A 118 1.68 -16.58 -4.76
CA GLU A 118 3.00 -17.02 -5.20
C GLU A 118 4.05 -16.03 -4.74
N SER A 119 3.77 -14.74 -4.92
CA SER A 119 4.61 -13.64 -4.45
C SER A 119 3.76 -12.44 -4.07
N TYR A 120 4.29 -11.60 -3.18
CA TYR A 120 3.72 -10.30 -2.87
C TYR A 120 4.79 -9.30 -2.45
N THR A 121 4.48 -8.01 -2.59
CA THR A 121 5.26 -6.89 -2.08
C THR A 121 4.34 -5.84 -1.48
N LEU A 122 4.79 -5.23 -0.38
CA LEU A 122 4.14 -4.07 0.21
C LEU A 122 4.93 -2.80 -0.15
N GLU A 123 4.21 -1.80 -0.65
CA GLU A 123 4.72 -0.45 -0.89
C GLU A 123 4.06 0.50 0.09
N PHE A 124 4.89 1.23 0.84
CA PHE A 124 4.44 2.28 1.75
C PHE A 124 4.75 3.63 1.11
N LEU A 125 3.71 4.40 0.82
CA LEU A 125 3.82 5.68 0.12
C LEU A 125 3.28 6.82 0.99
N ARG A 126 4.01 7.93 1.02
CA ARG A 126 3.48 9.24 1.40
C ARG A 126 2.81 9.83 0.17
N VAL A 127 1.55 10.25 0.33
CA VAL A 127 0.78 10.94 -0.70
C VAL A 127 0.53 12.36 -0.23
N THR A 128 0.90 13.36 -1.02
CA THR A 128 0.73 14.78 -0.65
C THR A 128 0.03 15.55 -1.75
N ARG A 129 -0.74 16.57 -1.36
CA ARG A 129 -1.26 17.61 -2.26
C ARG A 129 -1.11 18.97 -1.60
N ASP A 130 -0.45 19.88 -2.32
CA ASP A 130 -0.28 21.27 -1.90
C ASP A 130 -1.00 22.23 -2.85
N ALA A 131 -1.77 23.17 -2.29
CA ALA A 131 -2.38 24.30 -2.98
C ALA A 131 -3.18 23.93 -4.23
N GLY A 132 -3.97 22.86 -4.18
CA GLY A 132 -4.77 22.35 -5.29
C GLY A 132 -3.94 21.74 -6.44
N GLY A 133 -2.65 21.51 -6.22
CA GLY A 133 -1.74 20.87 -7.18
C GLY A 133 -2.05 19.40 -7.44
N PRO A 134 -1.23 18.72 -8.26
CA PRO A 134 -1.34 17.27 -8.45
C PRO A 134 -0.92 16.52 -7.18
N LEU A 135 -1.43 15.29 -7.01
CA LEU A 135 -0.96 14.39 -5.96
C LEU A 135 0.47 13.95 -6.25
N VAL A 136 1.33 14.01 -5.23
CA VAL A 136 2.71 13.55 -5.28
C VAL A 136 2.83 12.29 -4.44
N PHE A 137 3.53 11.28 -4.96
CA PHE A 137 3.71 9.97 -4.31
C PHE A 137 5.19 9.71 -4.09
N GLU A 138 5.56 9.49 -2.84
CA GLU A 138 6.95 9.22 -2.45
C GLU A 138 7.01 8.00 -1.55
N SER A 139 8.13 7.27 -1.58
CA SER A 139 8.35 6.20 -0.59
C SER A 139 8.31 6.78 0.83
N TYR A 140 7.46 6.23 1.68
CA TYR A 140 7.24 6.76 3.04
C TYR A 140 8.49 6.63 3.92
N ASP A 141 9.24 5.53 3.76
CA ASP A 141 10.46 5.26 4.53
C ASP A 141 11.71 5.95 3.94
N ARG A 142 11.58 6.63 2.79
CA ARG A 142 12.66 7.49 2.28
C ARG A 142 12.72 8.75 3.16
N ALA A 143 13.88 9.03 3.73
CA ALA A 143 14.11 10.27 4.46
C ALA A 143 13.75 11.47 3.56
N PRO A 144 12.97 12.46 4.04
CA PRO A 144 12.73 13.67 3.27
C PRO A 144 14.07 14.29 2.94
N VAL A 145 14.33 14.54 1.66
CA VAL A 145 15.55 15.22 1.19
C VAL A 145 15.55 16.67 1.67
N HIS A 146 15.87 16.89 2.94
CA HIS A 146 16.33 18.19 3.41
C HIS A 146 17.74 18.37 2.83
N GLY A 147 17.94 19.47 2.09
CA GLY A 147 19.19 19.75 1.39
C GLY A 147 20.41 19.53 2.29
N VAL A 148 21.24 18.56 1.92
CA VAL A 148 22.46 18.21 2.65
C VAL A 148 23.51 19.27 2.35
N LEU A 149 23.81 20.13 3.33
CA LEU A 149 25.13 20.76 3.43
C LEU A 149 26.13 19.64 3.74
N VAL A 150 26.95 19.31 2.75
CA VAL A 150 28.04 18.34 2.87
C VAL A 150 29.18 18.94 3.68
N ASP A 151 29.52 18.31 4.81
CA ASP A 151 30.82 18.48 5.49
C ASP A 151 31.60 17.15 5.37
N PRO A 152 32.86 17.15 4.87
CA PRO A 152 33.59 15.93 4.61
C PRO A 152 34.44 15.51 5.82
N GLY A 153 34.14 14.35 6.41
CA GLY A 153 35.18 13.56 7.06
C GLY A 153 34.73 12.68 8.23
N HIS A 154 34.63 11.37 7.99
CA HIS A 154 35.52 10.37 8.60
C HIS A 154 35.14 8.97 8.10
N VAL A 155 36.14 8.25 7.59
CA VAL A 155 36.06 6.83 7.19
C VAL A 155 36.22 5.97 8.43
N GLY A 156 35.26 5.07 8.64
CA GLY A 156 35.36 3.95 9.58
C GLY A 156 34.69 2.73 8.98
N LEU A 157 35.50 1.73 8.61
CA LEU A 157 35.07 0.45 8.07
C LEU A 157 34.64 -0.47 9.22
N ASP A 158 33.39 -0.93 9.20
CA ASP A 158 32.96 -2.11 9.93
C ASP A 158 31.95 -2.88 9.06
N VAL A 159 32.22 -4.17 8.82
CA VAL A 159 31.43 -5.04 7.95
C VAL A 159 30.69 -6.04 8.83
N PRO A 160 29.34 -6.00 8.92
CA PRO A 160 28.59 -7.00 9.65
C PRO A 160 28.35 -8.28 8.82
N HIS A 161 28.35 -9.41 9.52
CA HIS A 161 27.98 -10.74 9.02
C HIS A 161 26.49 -10.79 8.59
N PRO A 162 26.12 -11.69 7.65
CA PRO A 162 24.75 -11.78 7.15
C PRO A 162 23.82 -12.38 8.20
N ILE A 163 22.88 -11.57 8.68
CA ILE A 163 21.71 -12.01 9.44
C ILE A 163 20.74 -12.64 8.41
N LEU A 164 20.37 -13.91 8.62
CA LEU A 164 19.30 -14.57 7.86
C LEU A 164 18.01 -13.74 7.93
N PRO A 165 17.29 -13.50 6.82
CA PRO A 165 16.09 -12.69 6.85
C PRO A 165 15.02 -13.40 7.69
N VAL A 166 14.74 -12.85 8.87
CA VAL A 166 13.48 -13.08 9.57
C VAL A 166 12.40 -12.62 8.60
N ARG A 167 11.51 -13.53 8.19
CA ARG A 167 10.35 -13.17 7.35
C ARG A 167 9.66 -12.02 8.06
N PRO A 168 9.52 -10.83 7.43
CA PRO A 168 8.85 -9.74 8.10
C PRO A 168 7.46 -10.25 8.45
N ALA A 169 7.11 -10.24 9.73
CA ALA A 169 5.70 -10.13 10.07
C ALA A 169 5.17 -9.00 9.18
N ILE A 170 4.01 -9.19 8.54
CA ILE A 170 3.34 -8.13 7.82
C ILE A 170 2.96 -7.09 8.87
N ALA A 171 3.94 -6.26 9.18
CA ALA A 171 3.96 -5.25 10.21
C ALA A 171 3.94 -3.94 9.42
N PHE A 172 2.73 -3.41 9.31
CA PHE A 172 2.43 -2.11 8.75
C PHE A 172 3.21 -1.01 9.48
#